data_AF-A0A7C7M0E7-F1
#
_entry.id   AF-A0A7C7M0E7-F1
#
_cell.length_a   1.000
_cell.length_b   1.000
_cell.length_c   1.000
_cell.angle_alpha   90.00
_cell.angle_beta   90.00
_cell.angle_gamma   90.00
#
_symmetry.space_group_name_H-M   'P 1'
#
loop_
_entity.id
_entity.type
_entity.pdbx_description
1 polymer ?
#
loop_
_entity_poly.entity_id
_entity_poly.type
_entity_poly.pdbx_seq_one_letter_code
_entity_poly.pdbx_strand_id
1 'polypeptide(L)' 'MSEQIETWGDLVERAGVGIGGTPSDAPVTKLISAPIPITGSDGTKDFGGCGSGCGCMPQA' A
#
# COMPACT_ATOMS: atom_id res chain seq x y z
N MET A 1 -11.58 -8.12 -10.81
CA MET A 1 -10.66 -9.24 -10.53
C MET A 1 -10.22 -9.09 -9.09
N SER A 2 -10.58 -10.03 -8.22
CA SER A 2 -10.11 -10.07 -6.83
C SER A 2 -8.83 -10.89 -6.79
N GLU A 3 -7.69 -10.21 -6.88
CA GLU A 3 -6.37 -10.81 -6.74
C GLU A 3 -6.17 -11.21 -5.27
N GLN A 4 -5.81 -12.47 -5.04
CA GLN A 4 -5.54 -13.02 -3.70
C GLN A 4 -4.04 -13.17 -3.53
N ILE A 5 -3.52 -12.70 -2.39
CA ILE A 5 -2.12 -12.84 -1.98
C ILE A 5 -2.14 -13.79 -0.78
N GLU A 6 -1.52 -14.95 -0.92
CA GLU A 6 -1.56 -16.01 0.10
C GLU A 6 -0.25 -16.10 0.91
N THR A 7 0.88 -15.71 0.32
CA THR A 7 2.21 -15.88 0.91
C THR A 7 3.01 -14.59 0.90
N TRP A 8 4.02 -14.53 1.78
CA TRP A 8 4.95 -13.41 1.84
C TRP A 8 5.74 -13.25 0.53
N GLY A 9 6.11 -14.35 -0.12
CA GLY A 9 6.77 -14.35 -1.42
C GLY A 9 5.96 -13.66 -2.51
N ASP A 10 4.67 -14.01 -2.64
CA ASP A 10 3.74 -13.40 -3.60
C ASP A 10 3.60 -11.88 -3.37
N LEU A 11 3.53 -11.47 -2.09
CA LEU A 11 3.45 -10.07 -1.72
C LEU A 11 4.69 -9.26 -2.13
N VAL A 12 5.90 -9.77 -1.84
CA VAL A 12 7.14 -9.04 -2.12
C VAL A 12 7.46 -9.01 -3.61
N GLU A 13 7.14 -10.08 -4.35
CA GLU A 13 7.25 -10.11 -5.81
C GLU A 13 6.39 -9.01 -6.43
N ARG A 14 5.13 -8.92 -6.00
CA ARG A 14 4.20 -7.89 -6.46
C ARG A 14 4.61 -6.47 -6.07
N ALA A 15 5.18 -6.30 -4.88
CA ALA A 15 5.66 -5.00 -4.40
C ALA A 15 7.01 -4.59 -5.00
N GLY A 16 7.71 -5.50 -5.71
CA GLY A 16 9.03 -5.25 -6.27
C GLY A 16 10.11 -5.06 -5.20
N VAL A 17 9.96 -5.68 -4.04
CA VAL A 17 10.89 -5.58 -2.90
C VAL A 17 11.59 -6.92 -2.62
N GLY A 18 12.72 -6.88 -1.92
CA GLY A 18 13.43 -8.09 -1.51
C GLY A 18 12.70 -8.85 -0.39
N ILE A 19 12.89 -10.18 -0.34
CA ILE A 19 12.22 -11.08 0.61
C ILE A 19 12.53 -10.79 2.09
N GLY A 20 13.72 -10.24 2.37
CA GLY A 20 14.17 -9.97 3.74
C GLY A 20 14.41 -11.25 4.55
N GLY A 21 14.12 -11.21 5.85
CA GLY A 21 14.27 -12.36 6.76
C GLY A 21 13.01 -13.19 6.96
N THR A 22 11.87 -12.76 6.41
CA THR A 22 10.62 -13.51 6.52
C THR A 22 10.63 -14.65 5.48
N PRO A 23 10.33 -15.90 5.88
CA PRO A 23 10.25 -17.01 4.93
C PRO A 23 9.25 -16.74 3.80
N SER A 24 9.57 -17.16 2.58
CA SER A 24 8.72 -16.93 1.40
C SER A 24 7.35 -17.59 1.49
N ASP A 25 7.26 -18.74 2.15
CA ASP A 25 6.03 -19.51 2.36
C ASP A 25 5.22 -19.03 3.57
N ALA A 26 5.69 -17.99 4.28
CA ALA A 26 4.96 -17.47 5.43
C ALA A 26 3.56 -16.99 5.00
N PRO A 27 2.48 -17.46 5.66
CA PRO A 27 1.12 -17.12 5.25
C PRO A 27 0.83 -15.64 5.51
N VAL A 28 0.16 -14.99 4.56
CA VAL A 28 -0.26 -13.59 4.66
C VAL A 28 -1.79 -13.54 4.72
N THR A 29 -2.31 -12.94 5.80
CA THR A 29 -3.74 -12.68 5.95
C THR A 29 -4.00 -11.18 5.96
N LYS A 30 -4.99 -10.76 5.18
CA LYS A 30 -5.46 -9.37 5.18
C LYS A 30 -6.25 -9.11 6.47
N LEU A 31 -5.61 -8.46 7.44
CA LEU A 31 -6.19 -8.29 8.79
C LEU A 31 -7.47 -7.45 8.77
N ILE A 32 -7.46 -6.29 8.10
CA ILE A 32 -8.64 -5.43 7.95
C ILE A 32 -8.49 -4.66 6.63
N SER A 33 -9.29 -5.00 5.62
CA SER A 33 -9.65 -4.04 4.57
C SER A 33 -11.03 -3.50 4.84
N ALA A 34 -11.14 -2.62 5.83
CA ALA A 34 -12.22 -1.67 5.77
C ALA A 34 -12.01 -0.90 4.46
N PRO A 35 -13.02 -0.81 3.56
CA PRO A 35 -12.96 0.14 2.48
C PRO A 35 -12.91 1.51 3.14
N ILE A 36 -11.71 2.05 3.35
CA ILE A 36 -11.57 3.48 3.58
C ILE A 36 -12.08 4.07 2.28
N PRO A 37 -13.18 4.85 2.28
CA PRO A 37 -13.55 5.58 1.09
C PRO A 37 -12.36 6.49 0.77
N ILE A 38 -11.57 6.10 -0.23
CA ILE A 38 -10.75 7.04 -0.98
C ILE A 38 -11.81 7.96 -1.57
N THR A 39 -12.06 9.09 -0.91
CA THR A 39 -12.87 10.16 -1.47
C THR A 39 -12.27 10.45 -2.82
N GLY A 40 -12.97 10.06 -3.88
CA GLY A 40 -12.46 10.14 -5.24
C GLY A 40 -11.97 11.54 -5.51
N SER A 41 -10.73 11.64 -5.99
CA SER A 41 -10.30 12.80 -6.75
C SER A 41 -11.12 12.79 -8.04
N ASP A 42 -12.35 13.31 -7.95
CA ASP A 42 -13.08 13.82 -9.09
C ASP A 42 -12.12 14.83 -9.76
N GLY A 43 -11.76 14.56 -11.01
CA GLY A 43 -10.57 15.09 -11.71
C GLY A 43 -10.57 16.59 -12.01
N THR A 44 -10.95 17.44 -11.05
CA THR A 44 -10.97 18.90 -11.19
C THR A 44 -10.84 19.67 -9.87
N LYS A 45 -10.31 19.10 -8.80
CA LYS A 45 -10.04 19.88 -7.57
C LYS A 45 -8.55 19.90 -7.30
N ASP A 46 -8.00 21.10 -7.40
CA ASP A 46 -6.61 21.45 -7.16
C ASP A 46 -6.03 20.65 -5.99
N PHE A 47 -4.99 19.88 -6.26
CA PHE A 47 -4.26 19.13 -5.24
C PHE A 47 -3.68 20.13 -4.22
N GLY A 48 -4.35 20.29 -3.08
CA GLY A 48 -3.98 21.23 -2.01
C GLY A 48 -2.76 20.81 -1.17
N GLY A 49 -1.90 19.95 -1.73
CA GLY A 49 -0.72 19.42 -1.06
C GLY A 49 -1.02 18.24 -0.14
N CYS A 50 0.00 17.39 0.07
CA CYS A 50 -0.01 16.47 1.20
C CYS A 50 0.12 17.30 2.49
N GLY A 51 -0.78 17.13 3.45
CA GLY A 51 -0.63 17.80 4.75
C GLY A 51 0.73 17.52 5.40
N SER A 52 1.18 18.38 6.32
CA SER A 52 2.53 18.40 6.92
C SER A 52 3.03 17.09 7.61
N GLY A 53 2.28 16.00 7.55
CA GLY A 53 2.68 14.67 8.02
C GLY A 53 3.14 13.69 6.93
N CYS A 54 3.19 14.10 5.66
CA CYS A 54 3.65 13.21 4.58
C CYS A 54 5.18 13.20 4.46
N GLY A 55 5.79 12.05 4.75
CA GLY A 55 7.25 11.86 4.75
C GLY A 55 7.94 11.97 3.39
N CYS A 56 7.22 12.20 2.30
CA CYS A 56 7.78 12.50 0.98
C CYS A 56 7.99 14.00 0.73
N MET A 57 7.54 14.89 1.62
CA MET A 57 7.86 16.32 1.53
C MET A 57 9.21 16.61 2.22
N PRO A 58 10.14 17.32 1.55
CA PRO A 58 11.34 17.81 2.20
C PRO A 58 10.95 18.82 3.29
N GLN A 59 11.47 18.61 4.50
CA GLN A 59 11.34 19.56 5.61
C GLN A 59 12.23 20.78 5.27
N ALA A 60 11.63 21.97 5.22
CA ALA A 60 12.36 23.23 5.08
C ALA A 60 13.00 23.63 6.42
#